data_AF-A0A6A4J564-F1
#
_entry.id   AF-A0A6A4J564-F1
#
_cell.length_a   1.000
_cell.length_b   1.000
_cell.length_c   1.000
_cell.angle_alpha   90.00
_cell.angle_beta   90.00
_cell.angle_gamma   90.00
#
_symmetry.space_group_name_H-M   'P 1'
#
loop_
_entity.id
_entity.type
_entity.pdbx_description
1 polymer ?
#
loop_
_entity_poly.entity_id
_entity_poly.type
_entity_poly.pdbx_seq_one_letter_code
_entity_poly.pdbx_strand_id
1 'polypeptide(L)'
;MRILLLSFLIFNGGVLGRASNRRVKRVIDGEVLDEEMNSPYGVLKYFVVIGNGHNCDISLPDGLAEFFGLPNTWGISIPTLGFVCRPKPHHLQCTGSLLTSFIVQTACHCVAEFDVKPNGTEFPVTKNVFENRFDIFPGNLKVEDIPSGAAPNRYLTHPKCYKDSNWKTMLHDYALIVLKTSFDDFRTTPAPVYPERDLVRLWTELQAKRKICLTIGFGSFKKEDNSASPILLHGWFRAWDYISCFR
;
A
#
# COMPACT_ATOMS: atom_id res chain seq x y z
N MET A 1 -79.23 -39.16 -0.75
CA MET A 1 -78.58 -38.82 -2.03
C MET A 1 -77.88 -37.48 -1.89
N ARG A 2 -76.57 -37.48 -1.63
CA ARG A 2 -75.60 -36.39 -1.95
C ARG A 2 -74.20 -36.97 -1.78
N ILE A 3 -73.40 -36.76 -2.81
CA ILE A 3 -72.17 -37.47 -3.16
C ILE A 3 -70.99 -36.81 -2.45
N LEU A 4 -70.14 -37.62 -1.80
CA LEU A 4 -68.82 -37.26 -1.28
C LEU A 4 -67.85 -37.14 -2.47
N LEU A 5 -67.34 -35.95 -2.73
CA LEU A 5 -66.20 -35.72 -3.63
C LEU A 5 -64.93 -35.65 -2.78
N LEU A 6 -64.18 -36.77 -2.73
CA LEU A 6 -62.79 -36.79 -2.28
C LEU A 6 -61.90 -36.32 -3.43
N SER A 7 -61.32 -35.13 -3.29
CA SER A 7 -60.27 -34.64 -4.18
C SER A 7 -58.91 -35.13 -3.70
N PHE A 8 -58.33 -36.08 -4.43
CA PHE A 8 -56.93 -36.50 -4.30
C PHE A 8 -56.01 -35.38 -4.82
N LEU A 9 -55.34 -34.67 -3.91
CA LEU A 9 -54.19 -33.82 -4.23
C LEU A 9 -52.93 -34.68 -4.22
N ILE A 10 -52.48 -35.07 -5.42
CA ILE A 10 -51.16 -35.68 -5.64
C ILE A 10 -50.12 -34.57 -5.47
N PHE A 11 -49.46 -34.53 -4.31
CA PHE A 11 -48.24 -33.76 -4.12
C PHE A 11 -47.12 -34.43 -4.90
N ASN A 12 -46.82 -33.91 -6.09
CA ASN A 12 -45.56 -34.20 -6.77
C ASN A 12 -44.42 -33.61 -5.94
N GLY A 13 -43.80 -34.45 -5.12
CA GLY A 13 -42.54 -34.17 -4.43
C GLY A 13 -41.40 -34.10 -5.44
N GLY A 14 -41.30 -32.96 -6.14
CA GLY A 14 -40.11 -32.62 -6.89
C GLY A 14 -38.94 -32.50 -5.92
N VAL A 15 -38.00 -33.44 -6.01
CA VAL A 15 -36.70 -33.36 -5.35
C VAL A 15 -35.98 -32.15 -5.94
N LEU A 16 -36.12 -31.00 -5.28
CA LEU A 16 -35.27 -29.85 -5.49
C LEU A 16 -33.85 -30.28 -5.10
N GLY A 17 -33.04 -30.56 -6.12
CA GLY A 17 -31.61 -30.73 -5.97
C GLY A 17 -31.06 -29.53 -5.21
N ARG A 18 -30.72 -29.76 -3.94
CA ARG A 18 -30.04 -28.80 -3.09
C ARG A 18 -28.63 -28.71 -3.63
N ALA A 19 -28.44 -27.90 -4.67
CA ALA A 19 -27.13 -27.44 -5.09
C ALA A 19 -26.53 -26.74 -3.86
N SER A 20 -25.74 -27.48 -3.11
CA SER A 20 -24.87 -26.96 -2.08
C SER A 20 -23.84 -26.10 -2.80
N ASN A 21 -24.24 -24.89 -3.16
CA ASN A 21 -23.34 -23.78 -3.46
C ASN A 21 -22.64 -23.42 -2.16
N ARG A 22 -21.80 -24.33 -1.67
CA ARG A 22 -20.81 -24.07 -0.65
C ARG A 22 -19.87 -23.10 -1.32
N ARG A 23 -20.13 -21.80 -1.12
CA ARG A 23 -19.27 -20.71 -1.57
C ARG A 23 -17.91 -20.93 -0.92
N VAL A 24 -17.03 -21.64 -1.62
CA VAL A 24 -15.64 -21.79 -1.22
C VAL A 24 -15.03 -20.41 -1.38
N LYS A 25 -14.85 -19.70 -0.26
CA LYS A 25 -14.06 -18.47 -0.25
C LYS A 25 -12.65 -18.86 -0.64
N ARG A 26 -12.29 -18.68 -1.92
CA ARG A 26 -10.91 -18.76 -2.35
C ARG A 26 -10.17 -17.57 -1.74
N VAL A 27 -9.09 -17.86 -1.04
CA VAL A 27 -8.07 -16.88 -0.74
C VAL A 27 -7.35 -16.67 -2.08
N ILE A 28 -7.39 -15.45 -2.60
CA ILE A 28 -6.76 -15.09 -3.86
C ILE A 28 -5.42 -14.45 -3.51
N ASP A 29 -4.33 -15.17 -3.80
CA ASP A 29 -2.97 -14.71 -3.51
C ASP A 29 -2.36 -14.04 -4.74
N GLY A 30 -2.29 -12.71 -4.76
CA GLY A 30 -1.38 -12.01 -5.67
C GLY A 30 -1.83 -11.74 -7.08
N GLU A 31 -3.13 -11.67 -7.33
CA GLU A 31 -3.63 -11.43 -8.68
C GLU A 31 -3.37 -9.97 -9.09
N VAL A 32 -3.17 -9.76 -10.39
CA VAL A 32 -3.24 -8.42 -10.98
C VAL A 32 -4.66 -7.94 -10.80
N LEU A 33 -4.82 -6.67 -10.43
CA LEU A 33 -6.14 -6.05 -10.33
C LEU A 33 -6.71 -6.00 -11.73
N ASP A 34 -7.59 -6.95 -12.05
CA ASP A 34 -8.20 -7.05 -13.37
C ASP A 34 -8.93 -5.74 -13.64
N GLU A 35 -8.62 -5.08 -14.76
CA GLU A 35 -9.20 -3.77 -15.10
C GLU A 35 -10.74 -3.85 -15.18
N GLU A 36 -11.29 -5.05 -15.40
CA GLU A 36 -12.72 -5.34 -15.38
C GLU A 36 -13.37 -5.27 -13.99
N MET A 37 -12.59 -5.38 -12.90
CA MET A 37 -13.04 -5.01 -11.55
C MET A 37 -13.09 -3.49 -11.44
N ASN A 38 -14.10 -2.88 -12.06
CA ASN A 38 -14.51 -1.46 -12.00
C ASN A 38 -14.72 -0.89 -10.58
N SER A 39 -14.31 -1.59 -9.52
CA SER A 39 -14.32 -1.10 -8.16
C SER A 39 -12.91 -0.69 -7.77
N PRO A 40 -12.56 0.62 -7.77
CA PRO A 40 -11.40 1.07 -7.02
C PRO A 40 -11.59 0.58 -5.59
N TYR A 41 -10.70 -0.29 -5.11
CA TYR A 41 -10.77 -0.74 -3.72
C TYR A 41 -10.85 0.50 -2.83
N GLY A 42 -11.72 0.49 -1.81
CA GLY A 42 -11.86 1.63 -0.91
C GLY A 42 -10.53 2.08 -0.30
N VAL A 43 -9.55 1.17 -0.20
CA VAL A 43 -8.17 1.44 0.24
C VAL A 43 -7.44 2.45 -0.64
N LEU A 44 -7.73 2.52 -1.95
CA LEU A 44 -7.09 3.48 -2.86
C LEU A 44 -7.38 4.93 -2.48
N LYS A 45 -8.47 5.19 -1.77
CA LYS A 45 -8.83 6.53 -1.31
C LYS A 45 -7.85 7.11 -0.28
N TYR A 46 -7.14 6.26 0.46
CA TYR A 46 -6.10 6.67 1.41
C TYR A 46 -4.73 6.08 1.12
N PHE A 47 -4.61 5.18 0.14
CA PHE A 47 -3.33 4.64 -0.26
C PHE A 47 -2.47 5.75 -0.88
N VAL A 48 -1.20 5.82 -0.47
CA VAL A 48 -0.23 6.73 -1.08
C VAL A 48 1.03 5.98 -1.46
N VAL A 49 1.68 6.48 -2.49
CA VAL A 49 2.96 6.00 -2.98
C VAL A 49 4.02 7.03 -2.64
N ILE A 50 5.19 6.56 -2.20
CA ILE A 50 6.30 7.41 -1.76
C ILE A 50 7.47 7.14 -2.71
N GLY A 51 7.85 8.14 -3.48
CA GLY A 51 8.96 8.09 -4.43
C GLY A 51 10.12 8.99 -4.01
N ASN A 52 11.30 8.73 -4.56
CA ASN A 52 12.45 9.64 -4.40
C ASN A 52 12.19 10.96 -5.14
N GLY A 53 12.16 12.07 -4.41
CA GLY A 53 11.91 13.42 -4.96
C GLY A 53 13.11 14.04 -5.66
N HIS A 54 14.29 13.39 -5.64
CA HIS A 54 15.48 13.82 -6.38
C HIS A 54 15.64 13.10 -7.73
N ASN A 55 14.93 12.00 -7.94
CA ASN A 55 15.01 11.21 -9.17
C ASN A 55 13.92 11.69 -10.14
N CYS A 56 14.17 12.85 -10.75
CA CYS A 56 13.35 13.37 -11.83
C CYS A 56 13.96 12.92 -13.16
N ASP A 57 13.36 11.90 -13.79
CA ASP A 57 13.64 11.59 -15.18
C ASP A 57 12.99 12.67 -16.06
N ILE A 58 13.70 13.77 -16.28
CA ILE A 58 13.30 14.77 -17.26
C ILE A 58 13.80 14.28 -18.60
N SER A 59 12.88 13.90 -19.48
CA SER A 59 13.21 13.71 -20.90
C SER A 59 13.73 15.04 -21.44
N LEU A 60 14.97 15.04 -21.92
CA LEU A 60 15.50 16.19 -22.64
C LEU A 60 14.64 16.44 -23.89
N PRO A 61 14.31 17.70 -24.22
CA PRO A 61 13.75 18.02 -25.53
C PRO A 61 14.66 17.45 -26.63
N ASP A 62 14.09 16.92 -27.71
CA ASP A 62 14.86 16.20 -28.75
C ASP A 62 16.07 16.99 -29.27
N GLY A 63 15.93 18.30 -29.51
CA GLY A 63 17.03 19.14 -29.98
C GLY A 63 18.17 19.33 -28.97
N LEU A 64 17.90 19.18 -27.67
CA LEU A 64 18.89 19.24 -26.60
C LEU A 64 19.62 17.89 -26.45
N ALA A 65 18.88 16.78 -26.57
CA ALA A 65 19.46 15.44 -26.60
C ALA A 65 20.43 15.27 -27.79
N GLU A 66 20.02 15.73 -28.97
CA GLU A 66 20.84 15.73 -30.19
C GLU A 66 22.10 16.60 -30.04
N PHE A 67 21.98 17.80 -29.45
CA PHE A 67 23.10 18.70 -29.22
C PHE A 67 24.20 18.08 -28.33
N PHE A 68 23.82 17.31 -27.31
CA PHE A 68 24.77 16.68 -26.39
C PHE A 68 25.19 15.26 -26.81
N GLY A 69 24.66 14.72 -27.92
CA GLY A 69 24.94 13.35 -28.36
C GLY A 69 24.49 12.29 -27.34
N LEU A 70 23.52 12.61 -26.49
CA LEU A 70 22.98 11.70 -25.50
C LEU A 70 21.82 10.93 -26.12
N PRO A 71 21.68 9.62 -25.88
CA PRO A 71 20.50 8.89 -26.31
C PRO A 71 19.27 9.49 -25.62
N ASN A 72 18.14 9.62 -26.35
CA ASN A 72 16.90 10.26 -25.88
C ASN A 72 16.27 9.62 -24.61
N THR A 73 16.88 8.56 -24.09
CA THR A 73 16.52 7.87 -22.85
C THR A 73 17.32 8.32 -21.62
N TRP A 74 18.37 9.13 -21.78
CA TRP A 74 19.13 9.68 -20.66
C TRP A 74 18.34 10.82 -19.99
N GLY A 75 17.70 10.49 -18.86
CA GLY A 75 17.20 11.50 -17.94
C GLY A 75 18.38 12.17 -17.23
N ILE A 76 18.44 13.50 -17.26
CA ILE A 76 19.35 14.23 -16.39
C ILE A 76 18.65 14.41 -15.05
N SER A 77 19.24 13.89 -13.97
CA SER A 77 18.83 14.21 -12.60
C SER A 77 19.20 15.65 -12.28
N ILE A 78 18.35 16.61 -12.66
CA ILE A 78 18.52 18.01 -12.26
C ILE A 78 17.94 18.15 -10.84
N PRO A 79 18.68 18.71 -9.87
CA PRO A 79 18.12 19.01 -8.56
C PRO A 79 16.97 20.00 -8.70
N THR A 80 15.75 19.50 -8.64
CA THR A 80 14.53 20.30 -8.75
C THR A 80 14.23 20.94 -7.40
N LEU A 81 14.71 22.16 -7.19
CA LEU A 81 14.29 22.98 -6.06
C LEU A 81 12.78 23.29 -6.20
N GLY A 82 11.96 22.53 -5.49
CA GLY A 82 10.53 22.81 -5.31
C GLY A 82 9.55 22.12 -6.26
N PHE A 83 10.01 21.42 -7.30
CA PHE A 83 9.10 20.67 -8.19
C PHE A 83 8.89 19.24 -7.67
N VAL A 84 7.71 18.68 -7.93
CA VAL A 84 7.38 17.28 -7.64
C VAL A 84 7.62 16.47 -8.92
N CYS A 85 8.45 15.43 -8.84
CA CYS A 85 8.76 14.59 -9.99
C CYS A 85 7.55 13.75 -10.40
N ARG A 86 7.39 13.43 -11.69
CA ARG A 86 6.41 12.41 -12.11
C ARG A 86 6.91 11.03 -11.63
N PRO A 87 6.08 10.20 -10.97
CA PRO A 87 6.53 8.92 -10.47
C PRO A 87 6.79 7.97 -11.65
N LYS A 88 7.88 7.21 -11.54
CA LYS A 88 8.16 6.04 -12.37
C LYS A 88 8.37 4.83 -11.47
N PRO A 89 8.17 3.60 -11.96
CA PRO A 89 8.24 2.41 -11.12
C PRO A 89 9.55 2.34 -10.30
N HIS A 90 10.70 2.57 -10.93
CA HIS A 90 12.00 2.52 -10.26
C HIS A 90 12.30 3.70 -9.33
N HIS A 91 11.44 4.73 -9.30
CA HIS A 91 11.52 5.83 -8.31
C HIS A 91 10.77 5.49 -7.03
N LEU A 92 9.87 4.51 -7.06
CA LEU A 92 9.03 4.16 -5.92
C LEU A 92 9.85 3.43 -4.88
N GLN A 93 9.82 3.92 -3.65
CA GLN A 93 10.59 3.34 -2.54
C GLN A 93 9.69 2.72 -1.48
N CYS A 94 8.61 3.42 -1.14
CA CYS A 94 7.72 3.02 -0.06
C CYS A 94 6.26 3.31 -0.41
N THR A 95 5.37 2.86 0.47
CA THR A 95 3.95 3.18 0.42
C THR A 95 3.49 3.68 1.78
N GLY A 96 2.28 4.21 1.84
CA GLY A 96 1.71 4.69 3.09
C GLY A 96 0.20 4.74 3.06
N SER A 97 -0.37 5.25 4.14
CA SER A 97 -1.80 5.51 4.29
C SER A 97 -2.02 6.93 4.79
N LEU A 98 -2.88 7.65 4.10
CA LEU A 98 -3.28 9.01 4.45
C LEU A 98 -4.18 8.98 5.70
N LEU A 99 -3.73 9.54 6.82
CA LEU A 99 -4.50 9.61 8.08
C LEU A 99 -5.35 10.89 8.19
N THR A 100 -4.92 11.95 7.51
CA THR A 100 -5.61 13.22 7.32
C THR A 100 -5.17 13.78 5.97
N SER A 101 -5.78 14.85 5.48
CA SER A 101 -5.36 15.46 4.20
C SER A 101 -3.90 15.95 4.16
N PHE A 102 -3.17 15.97 5.27
CA PHE A 102 -1.77 16.40 5.34
C PHE A 102 -0.85 15.48 6.15
N ILE A 103 -1.33 14.32 6.61
CA ILE A 103 -0.54 13.35 7.38
C ILE A 103 -0.61 11.98 6.71
N VAL A 104 0.55 11.44 6.38
CA VAL A 104 0.72 10.08 5.87
C VAL A 104 1.39 9.22 6.93
N GLN A 105 0.82 8.06 7.20
CA GLN A 105 1.46 6.99 7.96
C GLN A 105 2.29 6.11 7.01
N THR A 106 3.51 5.79 7.43
CA THR A 106 4.40 4.85 6.73
C THR A 106 5.28 4.11 7.75
N ALA A 107 6.27 3.37 7.26
CA ALA A 107 7.24 2.66 8.09
C ALA A 107 8.39 3.59 8.51
N CYS A 108 8.96 3.33 9.68
CA CYS A 108 10.14 4.04 10.17
C CYS A 108 11.32 3.87 9.21
N HIS A 109 11.54 2.66 8.70
CA HIS A 109 12.65 2.39 7.78
C HIS A 109 12.56 3.13 6.43
N CYS A 110 11.39 3.65 6.06
CA CYS A 110 11.25 4.48 4.86
C CYS A 110 11.90 5.86 5.06
N VAL A 111 11.70 6.45 6.24
CA VAL A 111 12.05 7.85 6.52
C VAL A 111 13.23 8.02 7.49
N ALA A 112 13.87 6.93 7.89
CA ALA A 112 15.03 6.92 8.74
C ALA A 112 16.19 6.15 8.09
N GLU A 113 17.40 6.56 8.43
CA GLU A 113 18.60 5.74 8.33
C GLU A 113 18.88 5.11 9.69
N PHE A 114 19.74 4.09 9.76
CA PHE A 114 19.99 3.38 11.00
C PHE A 114 21.48 3.40 11.35
N ASP A 115 21.78 4.01 12.48
CA ASP A 115 23.13 4.10 13.02
C ASP A 115 23.41 2.91 13.92
N VAL A 116 24.37 2.08 13.51
CA VAL A 116 24.82 0.91 14.28
C VAL A 116 25.58 1.37 15.52
N LYS A 117 25.10 0.99 16.71
CA LYS A 117 25.81 1.22 17.97
C LYS A 117 26.76 0.05 18.27
N PRO A 118 27.75 0.23 19.17
CA PRO A 118 28.71 -0.83 19.51
C PRO A 118 28.08 -2.14 20.02
N ASN A 119 26.87 -2.08 20.57
CA ASN A 119 26.12 -3.25 21.03
C ASN A 119 25.34 -3.98 19.91
N GLY A 120 25.47 -3.55 18.65
CA GLY A 120 24.75 -4.11 17.51
C GLY A 120 23.28 -3.69 17.41
N THR A 121 22.80 -2.76 18.25
CA THR A 121 21.48 -2.14 18.07
C THR A 121 21.61 -0.97 17.10
N GLU A 122 20.74 -0.89 16.09
CA GLU A 122 20.70 0.24 15.18
C GLU A 122 19.56 1.19 15.54
N PHE A 123 19.88 2.46 15.82
CA PHE A 123 18.89 3.47 16.18
C PHE A 123 18.55 4.33 14.97
N PRO A 124 17.28 4.76 14.83
CA PRO A 124 16.83 5.54 13.69
C PRO A 124 17.38 6.96 13.78
N VAL A 125 18.03 7.40 12.70
CA VAL A 125 18.31 8.80 12.41
C VAL A 125 17.29 9.25 11.40
N THR A 126 16.40 10.15 11.80
CA THR A 126 15.34 10.65 10.91
C THR A 126 16.00 11.41 9.76
N LYS A 127 15.65 11.04 8.52
CA LYS A 127 16.19 11.69 7.32
C LYS A 127 15.86 13.18 7.29
N ASN A 128 16.75 13.97 6.72
CA ASN A 128 16.49 15.38 6.50
C ASN A 128 15.61 15.55 5.25
N VAL A 129 14.50 16.27 5.39
CA VAL A 129 13.53 16.47 4.28
C VAL A 129 14.12 17.24 3.09
N PHE A 130 15.18 18.02 3.30
CA PHE A 130 15.85 18.80 2.26
C PHE A 130 16.91 17.99 1.51
N GLU A 131 17.56 17.04 2.19
CA GLU A 131 18.64 16.22 1.63
C GLU A 131 18.11 14.89 1.07
N ASN A 132 17.08 14.34 1.70
CA ASN A 132 16.40 13.11 1.31
C ASN A 132 14.91 13.40 1.16
N ARG A 133 14.59 14.21 0.16
CA ARG A 133 13.21 14.55 -0.15
C ARG A 133 12.51 13.37 -0.79
N PHE A 134 11.38 12.98 -0.21
CA PHE A 134 10.40 12.14 -0.90
C PHE A 134 9.36 12.99 -1.59
N ASP A 135 8.75 12.48 -2.65
CA ASP A 135 7.49 12.99 -3.17
C ASP A 135 6.40 11.96 -2.88
N ILE A 136 5.24 12.45 -2.42
CA ILE A 136 4.14 11.63 -1.95
C ILE A 136 3.02 11.77 -2.96
N PHE A 137 2.54 10.66 -3.49
CA PHE A 137 1.52 10.64 -4.53
C PHE A 137 0.28 9.90 -4.06
N PRO A 138 -0.93 10.33 -4.46
CA PRO A 138 -2.14 9.54 -4.21
C PRO A 138 -2.09 8.23 -5.00
N GLY A 139 -2.70 7.19 -4.44
CA GLY A 139 -2.77 5.88 -5.05
C GLY A 139 -3.50 5.86 -6.39
N ASN A 140 -2.96 5.12 -7.36
CA ASN A 140 -3.66 4.76 -8.60
C ASN A 140 -3.34 3.31 -8.99
N LEU A 141 -4.00 2.78 -10.02
CA LEU A 141 -3.77 1.42 -10.52
C LEU A 141 -2.46 1.30 -11.30
N LYS A 142 -2.13 2.28 -12.13
CA LYS A 142 -0.89 2.31 -12.91
C LYS A 142 -0.03 3.48 -12.45
N VAL A 143 1.28 3.27 -12.41
CA VAL A 143 2.24 4.33 -12.01
C VAL A 143 2.15 5.54 -12.95
N GLU A 144 1.92 5.29 -14.24
CA GLU A 144 1.79 6.35 -15.26
C GLU A 144 0.56 7.24 -15.07
N ASP A 145 -0.50 6.72 -14.45
CA ASP A 145 -1.76 7.42 -14.19
C ASP A 145 -1.76 8.15 -12.83
N ILE A 146 -0.71 8.01 -12.04
CA ILE A 146 -0.61 8.69 -10.75
C ILE A 146 -0.52 10.20 -11.00
N PRO A 147 -1.43 11.02 -10.44
CA PRO A 147 -1.40 12.46 -10.61
C PRO A 147 -0.21 13.08 -9.85
N SER A 148 -0.02 14.40 -9.99
CA SER A 148 1.00 15.13 -9.23
C SER A 148 0.88 14.87 -7.71
N GLY A 149 2.03 14.75 -7.05
CA GLY A 149 2.11 14.51 -5.62
C GLY A 149 2.21 15.79 -4.79
N ALA A 150 2.41 15.64 -3.47
CA ALA A 150 2.80 16.70 -2.55
C ALA A 150 4.22 16.49 -2.01
N ALA A 151 4.86 17.61 -1.72
CA ALA A 151 6.14 17.62 -1.03
C ALA A 151 5.95 17.46 0.49
N PRO A 152 6.87 16.76 1.17
CA PRO A 152 6.90 16.65 2.62
C PRO A 152 7.41 17.95 3.24
N ASN A 153 6.85 18.29 4.41
CA ASN A 153 7.32 19.33 5.29
C ASN A 153 8.34 18.77 6.31
N ARG A 154 8.06 17.60 6.88
CA ARG A 154 8.94 16.91 7.83
C ARG A 154 8.59 15.43 7.95
N TYR A 155 9.56 14.66 8.44
CA TYR A 155 9.37 13.27 8.85
C TYR A 155 9.35 13.17 10.38
N LEU A 156 8.55 12.24 10.90
CA LEU A 156 8.45 11.94 12.33
C LEU A 156 8.59 10.43 12.50
N THR A 157 9.63 9.99 13.19
CA THR A 157 9.85 8.58 13.52
C THR A 157 9.30 8.28 14.91
N HIS A 158 8.83 7.05 15.14
CA HIS A 158 8.46 6.63 16.47
C HIS A 158 9.70 6.68 17.40
N PRO A 159 9.65 7.27 18.61
CA PRO A 159 10.82 7.41 19.49
C PRO A 159 11.46 6.08 19.93
N LYS A 160 10.70 4.99 19.85
CA LYS A 160 11.16 3.62 20.15
C LYS A 160 11.40 2.77 18.89
N CYS A 161 11.37 3.36 17.70
CA CYS A 161 11.79 2.64 16.51
C CYS A 161 13.25 2.22 16.68
N TYR A 162 13.58 0.98 16.37
CA TYR A 162 14.96 0.51 16.24
C TYR A 162 15.01 -0.77 15.41
N LYS A 163 16.20 -1.07 14.90
CA LYS A 163 16.49 -2.31 14.18
C LYS A 163 17.44 -3.15 15.01
N ASP A 164 17.08 -4.41 15.24
CA ASP A 164 17.96 -5.36 15.86
C ASP A 164 18.79 -6.06 14.78
N SER A 165 20.09 -5.78 14.71
CA SER A 165 20.96 -6.37 13.69
C SER A 165 21.07 -7.89 13.82
N ASN A 166 20.89 -8.46 15.02
CA ASN A 166 21.00 -9.90 15.25
C ASN A 166 19.80 -10.66 14.68
N TRP A 167 18.61 -10.12 14.89
CA TRP A 167 17.36 -10.76 14.47
C TRP A 167 16.86 -10.27 13.11
N LYS A 168 17.49 -9.23 12.54
CA LYS A 168 17.02 -8.49 11.35
C LYS A 168 15.57 -8.04 11.50
N THR A 169 15.10 -7.88 12.73
CA THR A 169 13.73 -7.46 13.04
C THR A 169 13.70 -5.98 13.30
N MET A 170 12.63 -5.36 12.81
CA MET A 170 12.30 -3.97 13.10
C MET A 170 11.29 -3.94 14.24
N LEU A 171 11.54 -3.10 15.24
CA LEU A 171 10.60 -2.86 16.32
C LEU A 171 10.09 -1.43 16.25
N HIS A 172 8.80 -1.26 16.51
CA HIS A 172 8.08 0.01 16.36
C HIS A 172 8.32 0.68 14.99
N ASP A 173 8.23 -0.10 13.91
CA ASP A 173 8.45 0.34 12.52
C ASP A 173 7.30 1.23 12.01
N TYR A 174 7.18 2.40 12.62
CA TYR A 174 6.11 3.36 12.43
C TYR A 174 6.69 4.75 12.27
N ALA A 175 6.20 5.48 11.29
CA ALA A 175 6.52 6.88 11.07
C ALA A 175 5.36 7.65 10.44
N LEU A 176 5.46 8.96 10.53
CA LEU A 176 4.57 9.91 9.88
C LEU A 176 5.35 10.83 8.95
N ILE A 177 4.72 11.17 7.82
CA ILE A 177 5.15 12.23 6.93
C ILE A 177 4.09 13.34 7.03
N VAL A 178 4.52 14.55 7.38
CA VAL A 178 3.66 15.73 7.35
C VAL A 178 3.86 16.42 6.01
N LEU A 179 2.80 16.63 5.24
CA LEU A 179 2.84 17.25 3.92
C LEU A 179 2.89 18.79 4.01
N LYS A 180 3.51 19.45 3.02
CA LYS A 180 3.46 20.92 2.88
C LYS A 180 2.12 21.40 2.34
N THR A 181 1.54 20.63 1.42
CA THR A 181 0.26 20.93 0.76
C THR A 181 -0.73 19.81 1.03
N SER A 182 -2.01 20.19 1.16
CA SER A 182 -3.09 19.25 1.40
C SER A 182 -3.35 18.34 0.19
N PHE A 183 -3.86 17.14 0.47
CA PHE A 183 -4.32 16.17 -0.51
C PHE A 183 -5.82 16.31 -0.86
N ASP A 184 -6.49 17.35 -0.37
CA ASP A 184 -7.93 17.57 -0.58
C ASP A 184 -8.32 17.60 -2.07
N ASP A 185 -7.43 18.10 -2.93
CA ASP A 185 -7.65 18.17 -4.39
C ASP A 185 -7.67 16.79 -5.08
N PHE A 186 -7.13 15.75 -4.44
CA PHE A 186 -7.00 14.41 -5.03
C PHE A 186 -8.18 13.47 -4.69
N ARG A 187 -9.30 14.00 -4.16
CA ARG A 187 -10.49 13.22 -3.74
C ARG A 187 -10.16 12.06 -2.81
N THR A 188 -9.12 12.24 -1.99
CA THR A 188 -8.69 11.24 -1.03
C THR A 188 -9.58 11.27 0.20
N THR A 189 -9.82 10.12 0.81
CA THR A 189 -10.55 10.00 2.08
C THR A 189 -9.59 9.41 3.07
N PRO A 190 -9.40 9.98 4.28
CA PRO A 190 -8.49 9.43 5.26
C PRO A 190 -8.78 7.97 5.62
N ALA A 191 -7.72 7.23 5.90
CA ALA A 191 -7.78 5.90 6.48
C ALA A 191 -8.49 5.96 7.85
N PRO A 192 -9.28 4.94 8.21
CA PRO A 192 -9.87 4.89 9.53
C PRO A 192 -8.79 4.80 10.61
N VAL A 193 -8.80 5.74 11.54
CA VAL A 193 -7.95 5.72 12.74
C VAL A 193 -8.75 5.13 13.88
N TYR A 194 -8.27 4.01 14.43
CA TYR A 194 -8.95 3.30 15.51
C TYR A 194 -8.42 3.77 16.88
N PRO A 195 -9.31 4.08 17.85
CA PRO A 195 -8.87 4.30 19.22
C PRO A 195 -8.29 3.01 19.81
N GLU A 196 -7.48 3.14 20.87
CA GLU A 196 -6.78 2.01 21.50
C GLU A 196 -7.72 0.83 21.84
N ARG A 197 -8.90 1.11 22.39
CA ARG A 197 -9.91 0.08 22.71
C ARG A 197 -10.31 -0.76 21.48
N ASP A 198 -10.40 -0.13 20.32
CA ASP A 198 -10.81 -0.79 19.08
C ASP A 198 -9.62 -1.55 18.48
N LEU A 199 -8.39 -1.06 18.65
CA LEU A 199 -7.17 -1.80 18.30
C LEU A 199 -7.01 -3.06 19.15
N VAL A 200 -7.25 -3.00 20.46
CA VAL A 200 -7.24 -4.17 21.36
C VAL A 200 -8.30 -5.18 20.91
N ARG A 201 -9.49 -4.71 20.55
CA ARG A 201 -10.54 -5.58 20.00
C ARG A 201 -10.13 -6.21 18.68
N LEU A 202 -9.60 -5.43 17.72
CA LEU A 202 -9.13 -5.94 16.44
C LEU A 202 -8.02 -6.98 16.63
N TRP A 203 -7.05 -6.71 17.50
CA TRP A 203 -5.99 -7.63 17.86
C TRP A 203 -6.53 -8.94 18.43
N THR A 204 -7.37 -8.87 19.46
CA THR A 204 -7.96 -10.07 20.08
C THR A 204 -8.80 -10.87 19.08
N GLU A 205 -9.55 -10.21 18.19
CA GLU A 205 -10.30 -10.89 17.14
C GLU A 205 -9.39 -11.53 16.07
N LEU A 206 -8.26 -10.91 15.73
CA LEU A 206 -7.25 -11.45 14.81
C LEU A 206 -6.55 -12.67 15.41
N GLN A 207 -6.22 -12.63 16.71
CA GLN A 207 -5.62 -13.75 17.43
C GLN A 207 -6.60 -14.92 17.57
N ALA A 208 -7.89 -14.64 17.84
CA ALA A 208 -8.91 -15.67 18.02
C ALA A 208 -9.42 -16.27 16.71
N LYS A 209 -9.41 -15.50 15.61
CA LYS A 209 -9.94 -15.90 14.31
C LYS A 209 -8.95 -15.57 13.21
N ARG A 210 -8.64 -16.55 12.37
CA ARG A 210 -7.90 -16.34 11.10
C ARG A 210 -8.69 -15.41 10.18
N LYS A 211 -8.43 -14.11 10.24
CA LYS A 211 -9.00 -13.10 9.34
C LYS A 211 -8.22 -13.09 8.02
N ILE A 212 -8.88 -12.63 6.97
CA ILE A 212 -8.26 -12.38 5.66
C ILE A 212 -8.13 -10.86 5.52
N CYS A 213 -6.93 -10.39 5.21
CA CYS A 213 -6.60 -8.98 5.01
C CYS A 213 -6.20 -8.74 3.56
N LEU A 214 -6.54 -7.57 3.02
CA LEU A 214 -6.06 -7.13 1.71
C LEU A 214 -4.73 -6.40 1.91
N THR A 215 -3.73 -6.78 1.11
CA THR A 215 -2.50 -6.02 0.93
C THR A 215 -2.44 -5.53 -0.51
N ILE A 216 -2.03 -4.27 -0.70
CA ILE A 216 -1.80 -3.68 -2.02
C ILE A 216 -0.43 -3.01 -2.06
N GLY A 217 0.17 -2.92 -3.24
CA GLY A 217 1.41 -2.17 -3.41
C GLY A 217 2.03 -2.34 -4.79
N PHE A 218 3.00 -1.48 -5.09
CA PHE A 218 3.82 -1.55 -6.31
C PHE A 218 5.11 -2.36 -6.11
N GLY A 219 5.23 -3.13 -5.04
CA GLY A 219 6.44 -3.94 -4.77
C GLY A 219 6.57 -5.17 -5.66
N SER A 220 7.57 -5.99 -5.37
CA SER A 220 7.92 -7.23 -6.11
C SER A 220 7.03 -8.43 -5.75
N PHE A 221 5.73 -8.23 -5.53
CA PHE A 221 4.87 -9.33 -5.10
C PHE A 221 4.94 -10.52 -6.08
N LYS A 222 5.53 -11.64 -5.62
CA LYS A 222 5.82 -12.86 -6.41
C LYS A 222 6.67 -12.64 -7.68
N LYS A 223 7.40 -11.52 -7.79
CA LYS A 223 8.40 -11.32 -8.83
C LYS A 223 9.76 -11.80 -8.35
N GLU A 224 10.49 -12.52 -9.21
CA GLU A 224 11.88 -12.92 -8.94
C GLU A 224 12.82 -11.71 -8.92
N ASP A 225 12.49 -10.70 -9.72
CA ASP A 225 13.16 -9.41 -9.69
C ASP A 225 12.54 -8.51 -8.60
N ASN A 226 13.38 -7.93 -7.75
CA ASN A 226 13.00 -7.01 -6.68
C ASN A 226 12.56 -5.63 -7.20
N SER A 227 12.26 -5.52 -8.49
CA SER A 227 11.81 -4.29 -9.12
C SER A 227 10.35 -3.96 -8.78
N ALA A 228 10.10 -2.66 -8.66
CA ALA A 228 8.76 -2.14 -8.50
C ALA A 228 7.91 -2.43 -9.74
N SER A 229 6.66 -2.83 -9.53
CA SER A 229 5.68 -3.06 -10.57
C SER A 229 5.16 -1.74 -11.16
N PRO A 230 4.96 -1.64 -12.49
CA PRO A 230 4.26 -0.51 -13.09
C PRO A 230 2.75 -0.52 -12.81
N ILE A 231 2.22 -1.65 -12.37
CA ILE A 231 0.81 -1.87 -12.07
C ILE A 231 0.68 -2.27 -10.60
N LEU A 232 -0.31 -1.71 -9.92
CA LEU A 232 -0.61 -1.99 -8.53
C LEU A 232 -0.99 -3.46 -8.37
N LEU A 233 -0.26 -4.16 -7.52
CA LEU A 233 -0.52 -5.56 -7.20
C LEU A 233 -1.35 -5.63 -5.92
N HIS A 234 -2.14 -6.70 -5.80
CA HIS A 234 -2.89 -6.96 -4.58
C HIS A 234 -2.89 -8.44 -4.21
N GLY A 235 -3.12 -8.72 -2.93
CA GLY A 235 -3.28 -10.09 -2.45
C GLY A 235 -4.08 -10.15 -1.17
N TRP A 236 -4.81 -11.24 -0.98
CA TRP A 236 -5.58 -11.48 0.23
C TRP A 236 -4.83 -12.45 1.12
N PHE A 237 -4.30 -11.99 2.25
CA PHE A 237 -3.51 -12.81 3.16
C PHE A 237 -4.32 -13.21 4.38
N ARG A 238 -4.14 -14.46 4.80
CA ARG A 238 -4.57 -14.84 6.13
C ARG A 238 -3.64 -14.20 7.16
N ALA A 239 -4.19 -13.46 8.11
CA ALA A 239 -3.44 -13.01 9.28
C ALA A 239 -3.11 -14.22 10.17
N TRP A 240 -1.86 -14.32 10.58
CA TRP A 240 -1.38 -15.35 11.51
C TRP A 240 -1.53 -14.82 12.93
N ASP A 241 -1.86 -15.72 13.86
CA ASP A 241 -1.74 -15.41 15.27
C ASP A 241 -0.25 -15.29 15.67
N TYR A 242 0.02 -14.57 16.76
CA TYR A 242 1.37 -14.24 17.19
C TYR A 242 2.20 -15.51 17.47
N ILE A 243 1.58 -16.52 18.08
CA ILE A 243 2.26 -17.77 18.45
C ILE A 243 2.65 -18.55 17.20
N SER A 244 1.76 -18.63 16.20
CA SER A 244 2.04 -19.31 14.93
C SER A 244 3.08 -18.58 14.08
N CYS A 245 3.19 -17.26 14.18
CA CYS A 245 4.16 -16.47 13.41
C CYS A 245 5.59 -16.56 13.98
N PHE A 246 5.73 -16.70 15.30
CA PHE A 246 7.03 -16.67 15.98
C PHE A 246 7.72 -18.05 16.07
N ARG A 247 6.96 -19.13 15.88
CA ARG A 247 7.47 -20.51 15.87
C ARG A 247 7.85 -20.94 14.47
#